data_AF-A0A7J8KJJ3-F1
#
_entry.id   AF-A0A7J8KJJ3-F1
#
_cell.length_a   1.000
_cell.length_b   1.000
_cell.length_c   1.000
_cell.angle_alpha   90.00
_cell.angle_beta   90.00
_cell.angle_gamma   90.00
#
_symmetry.space_group_name_H-M   'P 1'
#
loop_
_entity.id
_entity.type
_entity.pdbx_description
1 polymer ?
#
loop_
_entity_poly.entity_id
_entity_poly.type
_entity_poly.pdbx_seq_one_letter_code
_entity_poly.pdbx_strand_id
1 'polypeptide(L)'
;MHHGKGFGSGHYTAYCYNTEGGFWVHCNDSKLNVCSVEEVCKTQAYILFYTQRTVQGNARISETQLQAQVQPSNNNEGRPRTFP
;
A
#
# COMPACT_ATOMS: atom_id res chain seq x y z
N MET A 1 3.60 5.65 21.68
CA MET A 1 4.40 6.73 22.30
C MET A 1 4.14 6.79 23.78
N HIS A 2 5.17 7.03 24.59
CA HIS A 2 5.05 7.16 26.03
C HIS A 2 5.44 8.59 26.44
N HIS A 3 4.49 9.33 27.00
CA HIS A 3 4.69 10.68 27.53
C HIS A 3 4.72 10.61 29.06
N GLY A 4 5.89 10.32 29.63
CA GLY A 4 6.05 10.16 31.08
C GLY A 4 7.50 10.33 31.52
N LYS A 5 7.71 10.66 32.81
CA LYS A 5 9.05 10.82 33.40
C LYS A 5 9.69 9.49 33.85
N GLY A 6 8.96 8.38 33.83
CA GLY A 6 9.46 7.05 34.21
C GLY A 6 8.49 5.92 33.85
N PHE A 7 8.90 4.66 34.04
CA PHE A 7 8.18 3.46 33.59
C PHE A 7 6.81 3.24 34.26
N GLY A 8 6.58 3.77 35.46
CA GLY A 8 5.35 3.55 36.23
C GLY A 8 4.27 4.62 36.05
N SER A 9 4.52 5.66 35.26
CA SER A 9 3.58 6.77 35.04
C SER A 9 3.88 7.49 33.73
N GLY A 10 2.93 7.42 32.80
CA GLY A 10 2.95 8.23 31.59
C GLY A 10 1.72 8.01 30.73
N HIS A 11 1.53 8.90 29.78
CA HIS A 11 0.41 8.83 28.84
C HIS A 11 0.81 8.07 27.58
N TYR A 12 0.00 7.09 27.19
CA TYR A 12 0.27 6.24 26.04
C TYR A 12 -0.62 6.66 24.88
N THR A 13 0.00 7.07 23.76
CA THR A 13 -0.72 7.37 22.52
C THR A 13 -0.23 6.49 21.39
N ALA A 14 -1.06 6.29 20.38
CA ALA A 14 -0.71 5.47 19.20
C ALA A 14 -0.75 6.29 17.93
N TYR A 15 0.05 5.89 16.95
CA TYR A 15 -0.09 6.30 15.55
C TYR A 15 -0.53 5.09 14.76
N CYS A 16 -1.67 5.21 14.07
CA CYS A 16 -2.28 4.12 13.31
C CYS A 16 -2.36 4.51 11.84
N TYR A 17 -1.93 3.61 10.96
CA TYR A 17 -2.08 3.82 9.52
C TYR A 17 -3.45 3.32 9.07
N ASN A 18 -4.25 4.19 8.48
CA ASN A 18 -5.50 3.83 7.83
C ASN A 18 -5.20 3.38 6.40
N THR A 19 -5.29 2.07 6.13
CA THR A 19 -5.02 1.50 4.81
C THR A 19 -6.07 1.86 3.76
N GLU A 20 -7.31 2.11 4.18
CA GLU A 20 -8.41 2.50 3.27
C GLU A 20 -8.28 3.96 2.86
N GLY A 21 -7.93 4.82 3.83
CA GLY A 21 -7.79 6.27 3.61
C GLY A 21 -6.40 6.71 3.13
N GLY A 22 -5.37 5.87 3.30
CA GLY A 22 -3.99 6.20 2.91
C GLY A 22 -3.32 7.27 3.79
N PHE A 23 -3.76 7.44 5.04
CA PHE A 23 -3.22 8.46 5.95
C PHE A 23 -2.95 7.91 7.36
N TRP A 24 -2.09 8.60 8.09
CA TRP A 24 -1.81 8.30 9.50
C TRP A 24 -2.76 9.05 10.42
N VAL A 25 -3.11 8.42 11.54
CA VAL A 25 -3.95 8.99 12.59
C VAL A 25 -3.21 8.91 13.92
N HIS A 26 -3.12 10.04 14.61
CA HIS A 26 -2.70 10.12 16.00
C HIS A 26 -3.91 9.87 16.90
N CYS A 27 -3.87 8.78 17.65
CA CYS A 27 -4.88 8.35 18.58
C CYS A 27 -4.47 8.73 20.01
N ASN A 28 -5.17 9.70 20.59
CA ASN A 28 -4.93 10.24 21.93
C ASN A 28 -6.24 10.23 22.72
N ASP A 29 -6.56 9.10 23.35
CA ASP A 29 -7.83 8.84 24.04
C ASP A 29 -9.04 9.17 23.16
N SER A 30 -9.84 10.18 23.53
CA SER A 30 -11.01 10.64 22.78
C SER A 30 -10.67 11.56 21.60
N LYS A 31 -9.39 11.89 21.38
CA LYS A 31 -8.94 12.80 20.32
C LYS A 31 -8.25 12.01 19.21
N LEU A 32 -8.79 12.12 18.00
CA LEU A 32 -8.24 11.53 16.78
C LEU A 32 -7.86 12.64 15.81
N ASN A 33 -6.60 12.67 15.37
CA ASN A 33 -6.10 13.67 14.43
C ASN A 33 -5.36 13.01 13.27
N VAL A 34 -5.62 13.46 12.05
CA VAL A 34 -4.81 13.06 10.88
C VAL A 34 -3.42 13.68 11.01
N CYS A 35 -2.39 12.94 10.64
CA CYS A 35 -0.99 13.36 10.74
C CYS A 35 -0.17 12.86 9.54
N SER A 36 0.98 13.49 9.32
CA SER A 36 1.88 13.15 8.21
C SER A 36 2.88 12.05 8.60
N VAL A 37 3.49 11.42 7.60
CA VAL A 37 4.54 10.41 7.82
C VAL A 37 5.73 11.03 8.55
N GLU A 38 6.09 12.28 8.23
CA GLU A 38 7.19 13.00 8.89
C GLU A 38 6.93 13.20 10.38
N GLU A 39 5.68 13.46 10.78
CA GLU A 39 5.29 13.57 12.19
C GLU A 39 5.43 12.23 12.91
N VAL A 40 4.98 11.15 12.27
CA VAL A 40 5.16 9.79 12.81
C VAL A 40 6.65 9.45 12.96
N CYS A 41 7.47 9.74 11.96
CA CYS A 41 8.91 9.45 11.98
C CYS A 41 9.70 10.24 13.03
N LYS A 42 9.22 11.42 13.46
CA LYS A 42 9.86 12.22 14.52
C LYS A 42 9.61 11.66 15.93
N THR A 43 8.69 10.73 16.07
CA THR A 43 8.27 10.23 17.38
C THR A 43 9.14 9.06 17.85
N GLN A 44 9.27 8.91 19.18
CA GLN A 44 10.04 7.82 19.78
C GLN A 44 9.11 6.68 20.20
N ALA A 45 8.96 5.68 19.33
CA ALA A 45 8.13 4.51 19.57
C ALA A 45 8.73 3.60 20.65
N TYR A 46 7.89 3.14 21.58
CA TYR A 46 8.24 2.11 22.55
C TYR A 46 7.79 0.70 22.11
N ILE A 47 6.82 0.63 21.19
CA ILE A 47 6.32 -0.60 20.58
C ILE A 47 5.88 -0.29 19.15
N LEU A 48 6.07 -1.26 18.26
CA LEU A 48 5.70 -1.16 16.85
C LEU A 48 4.92 -2.43 16.45
N PHE A 49 3.83 -2.23 15.73
CA PHE A 49 3.02 -3.31 15.17
C PHE A 49 3.19 -3.33 13.66
N TYR A 50 3.46 -4.51 13.11
CA TYR A 50 3.62 -4.73 11.69
C TYR A 50 2.69 -5.85 11.24
N THR A 51 2.03 -5.65 10.12
CA THR A 51 1.34 -6.72 9.40
C THR A 51 2.24 -7.18 8.26
N GLN A 52 2.36 -8.49 8.09
CA GLN A 52 3.04 -9.02 6.91
C GLN A 52 2.30 -8.54 5.66
N ARG A 53 3.02 -7.92 4.74
CA ARG A 53 2.47 -7.60 3.43
C ARG A 53 2.28 -8.92 2.69
N THR A 54 1.08 -9.47 2.71
CA THR A 54 0.73 -10.54 1.78
C THR A 54 0.73 -9.92 0.40
N VAL A 55 1.29 -10.63 -0.59
CA VAL A 55 1.10 -10.28 -2.00
C VAL A 55 -0.34 -10.65 -2.38
N GLN A 56 -1.32 -10.03 -1.72
CA GLN A 56 -2.75 -10.11 -2.02
C GLN A 56 -3.28 -8.69 -2.22
N GLY A 57 -2.53 -7.92 -2.99
CA GLY A 57 -2.81 -6.54 -3.37
C GLY A 57 -2.22 -6.14 -4.72
N ASN A 58 -1.79 -7.10 -5.54
CA ASN A 58 -2.01 -6.99 -6.96
C ASN A 58 -3.26 -7.84 -7.21
N ALA A 59 -4.45 -7.23 -7.16
CA ALA A 59 -5.47 -7.69 -8.09
C ALA A 59 -4.78 -7.65 -9.45
N ARG A 60 -4.40 -8.84 -9.94
CA ARG A 60 -3.74 -9.00 -11.21
C ARG A 60 -4.73 -8.48 -12.25
N ILE A 61 -4.60 -7.22 -12.64
CA ILE A 61 -4.80 -6.92 -14.05
C ILE A 61 -3.59 -7.59 -14.68
N SER A 62 -3.76 -8.86 -15.01
CA SER A 62 -2.76 -9.65 -15.71
C SER A 62 -2.40 -8.86 -16.96
N GLU A 63 -1.11 -8.54 -17.15
CA GLU A 63 -0.59 -7.95 -18.40
C GLU A 63 -1.04 -8.73 -19.65
N THR A 64 -1.49 -9.98 -19.48
CA THR A 64 -2.15 -10.82 -20.49
C THR A 64 -3.43 -10.21 -21.08
N GLN A 65 -4.10 -9.25 -20.41
CA GLN A 65 -5.38 -8.70 -20.87
C GLN A 65 -5.27 -7.31 -21.53
N LEU A 66 -4.10 -6.65 -21.47
CA LEU A 66 -3.87 -5.36 -22.16
C LEU A 66 -3.26 -5.52 -23.58
N GLN A 67 -2.87 -6.73 -23.99
CA GLN A 67 -2.46 -7.01 -25.38
C GLN A 67 -3.60 -7.46 -26.30
N ALA A 68 -4.81 -7.68 -25.79
CA ALA A 68 -5.94 -8.16 -26.59
C ALA A 68 -6.68 -7.05 -27.38
N GLN A 69 -6.28 -5.78 -27.28
CA GLN A 69 -6.95 -4.67 -27.98
C GLN A 69 -6.10 -3.89 -28.99
N VAL A 70 -4.94 -4.43 -29.41
CA VAL A 70 -4.21 -3.87 -30.57
C VAL A 70 -3.75 -5.01 -31.48
N GLN A 71 -4.70 -5.67 -32.14
CA GLN A 71 -4.45 -6.41 -33.38
C GLN A 71 -5.60 -6.10 -34.35
N PRO A 72 -5.37 -5.37 -35.45
CA PRO A 72 -6.33 -5.37 -36.55
C PRO A 72 -6.35 -6.78 -37.14
N SER A 73 -7.55 -7.35 -37.25
CA SER A 73 -7.79 -8.63 -37.90
C SER A 73 -7.21 -8.63 -39.31
N ASN A 74 -6.36 -9.60 -39.62
CA ASN A 74 -6.19 -10.12 -40.98
C ASN A 74 -5.62 -11.54 -40.89
N ASN A 75 -6.53 -12.50 -40.80
CA ASN A 75 -6.23 -13.91 -41.03
C ASN A 75 -6.24 -14.15 -42.54
N ASN A 76 -5.14 -14.67 -43.09
CA ASN A 76 -5.14 -15.79 -44.02
C ASN A 76 -3.70 -16.24 -44.28
N GLU A 77 -3.31 -17.33 -43.62
CA GLU A 77 -2.12 -18.09 -43.95
C GLU A 77 -2.32 -18.89 -45.24
N GLY A 78 -1.25 -19.02 -46.02
CA GLY A 78 -0.98 -20.26 -46.75
C GLY A 78 -1.06 -20.20 -48.27
N ARG A 79 0.05 -19.83 -48.92
CA ARG A 79 0.63 -20.64 -50.01
C ARG A 79 2.05 -20.21 -50.35
N PRO A 80 3.05 -21.12 -50.41
CA PRO A 80 4.33 -20.83 -51.05
C PRO A 80 4.19 -21.10 -52.55
N ARG A 81 4.46 -20.10 -53.39
CA ARG A 81 4.62 -20.25 -54.85
C ARG A 81 5.86 -19.48 -55.28
N THR A 82 6.80 -20.24 -55.80
CA THR A 82 8.05 -19.87 -56.46
C THR A 82 7.83 -19.21 -57.84
N PHE A 83 8.64 -18.18 -58.13
CA PHE A 83 9.24 -17.69 -59.42
C PHE A 83 8.32 -17.35 -60.62
N PRO A 84 8.71 -16.47 -61.58
CA PRO A 84 10.00 -16.39 -62.29
C PRO A 84 11.01 -15.37 -61.74
#